data_AF-A0A1G1H0S5-F1
#
_entry.id   AF-A0A1G1H0S5-F1
#
_cell.length_a   1.000
_cell.length_b   1.000
_cell.length_c   1.000
_cell.angle_alpha   90.00
_cell.angle_beta   90.00
_cell.angle_gamma   90.00
#
_symmetry.space_group_name_H-M   'P 1'
#
loop_
_entity.id
_entity.type
_entity.pdbx_description
1 polymer ?
#
loop_
_entity_poly.entity_id
_entity_poly.type
_entity_poly.pdbx_seq_one_letter_code
_entity_poly.pdbx_strand_id
1 'polypeptide(L)'
;MVTVLVFGLTLRDAVGETEFELEVPEPTTVRKLVEANQDRMGPLLQFLLNREMMIAVNKKVSGEDTVVKDGDIVKFSHQSRTSYDGTRDIPI
;
A
#
# COMPACT_ATOMS: atom_id res chain seq x y z
N MET A 1 1.55 7.45 -16.20
CA MET A 1 1.33 6.14 -15.61
C MET A 1 1.93 6.10 -14.20
N VAL A 2 1.21 5.57 -13.21
CA VAL A 2 1.74 5.29 -11.87
C VAL A 2 1.97 3.79 -11.75
N THR A 3 3.14 3.38 -11.28
CA THR A 3 3.45 1.97 -11.03
C THR A 3 3.12 1.62 -9.59
N VAL A 4 2.29 0.60 -9.39
CA VAL A 4 1.92 0.09 -8.07
C VAL A 4 2.64 -1.23 -7.81
N LEU A 5 3.28 -1.33 -6.66
CA LEU A 5 3.97 -2.54 -6.21
C LEU A 5 3.34 -3.04 -4.91
N VAL A 6 2.93 -4.30 -4.90
CA VAL A 6 2.27 -4.94 -3.74
C VAL A 6 3.23 -5.93 -3.08
N PHE A 7 3.47 -5.74 -1.79
CA PHE A 7 4.39 -6.53 -0.99
C PHE A 7 3.73 -7.11 0.26
N GLY A 8 4.23 -8.29 0.65
CA GLY A 8 3.65 -9.10 1.72
C GLY A 8 2.59 -10.04 1.17
N LEU A 9 2.65 -11.30 1.59
CA LEU A 9 1.71 -12.34 1.15
C LEU A 9 0.27 -11.92 1.41
N THR A 10 -0.02 -11.33 2.56
CA THR A 10 -1.37 -10.84 2.91
C THR A 10 -1.96 -9.87 1.88
N LEU A 11 -1.19 -8.86 1.43
CA LEU A 11 -1.70 -7.91 0.43
C LEU A 11 -1.73 -8.52 -0.97
N ARG A 12 -0.75 -9.37 -1.31
CA ARG A 12 -0.71 -10.05 -2.60
C ARG A 12 -1.85 -11.04 -2.77
N ASP A 13 -2.21 -11.79 -1.73
CA ASP A 13 -3.34 -12.71 -1.75
C ASP A 13 -4.67 -11.96 -1.85
N ALA A 14 -4.75 -10.76 -1.26
CA ALA A 14 -5.93 -9.91 -1.32
C ALA A 14 -6.14 -9.27 -2.70
N VAL A 15 -5.06 -8.82 -3.36
CA VAL A 15 -5.11 -8.13 -4.65
C VAL A 15 -4.98 -9.09 -5.85
N GLY A 16 -4.32 -10.23 -5.66
CA GLY A 16 -4.00 -11.19 -6.72
C GLY A 16 -2.85 -10.76 -7.64
N GLU A 17 -2.35 -9.54 -7.51
CA GLU A 17 -1.29 -8.96 -8.34
C GLU A 17 -0.11 -8.50 -7.47
N THR A 18 1.11 -8.65 -8.00
CA THR A 18 2.34 -8.19 -7.32
C THR A 18 2.81 -6.82 -7.78
N GLU A 19 2.50 -6.48 -9.03
CA GLU A 19 2.91 -5.25 -9.69
C GLU A 19 1.94 -4.95 -10.82
N PHE A 20 1.57 -3.70 -10.97
CA PHE A 20 0.76 -3.24 -12.08
C PHE A 20 0.84 -1.72 -12.27
N GLU A 21 0.35 -1.27 -13.41
CA GLU A 21 0.32 0.13 -13.79
C GLU A 21 -1.11 0.66 -13.79
N LEU A 22 -1.24 1.93 -13.40
CA LEU A 22 -2.49 2.68 -13.39
C LEU A 22 -2.34 3.99 -14.17
N GLU A 23 -3.34 4.33 -14.95
CA GLU A 23 -3.44 5.64 -15.56
C GLU A 23 -3.93 6.66 -14.53
N VAL A 24 -3.18 7.75 -14.40
CA VAL A 24 -3.48 8.84 -13.46
C VAL A 24 -3.50 10.14 -14.26
N PRO A 25 -4.69 10.58 -14.73
CA PRO A 25 -4.79 11.73 -15.63
C PRO A 25 -4.47 13.06 -14.94
N GLU A 26 -4.71 13.14 -13.62
CA GLU A 26 -4.40 14.31 -12.80
C GLU A 26 -3.73 13.87 -11.49
N PRO A 27 -2.82 14.69 -10.92
CA PRO A 27 -2.24 14.41 -9.61
C PRO A 27 -3.31 14.15 -8.55
N THR A 28 -3.19 13.04 -7.83
CA THR A 28 -4.18 12.59 -6.85
C THR A 28 -3.50 12.13 -5.56
N THR A 29 -4.24 11.92 -4.48
CA THR A 29 -3.64 11.33 -3.27
C THR A 29 -3.63 9.81 -3.35
N VAL A 30 -2.74 9.15 -2.61
CA VAL A 30 -2.71 7.68 -2.53
C VAL A 30 -4.07 7.11 -2.13
N ARG A 31 -4.74 7.73 -1.15
CA ARG A 31 -6.11 7.38 -0.75
C ARG A 31 -7.07 7.41 -1.92
N LYS A 32 -7.11 8.54 -2.65
CA LYS A 32 -8.01 8.71 -3.80
C LYS A 32 -7.65 7.75 -4.93
N LEU A 33 -6.37 7.44 -5.12
CA LEU A 33 -5.94 6.44 -6.10
C LEU A 33 -6.55 5.07 -5.79
N VAL A 34 -6.48 4.64 -4.51
CA VAL A 34 -7.10 3.38 -4.04
C VAL A 34 -8.62 3.40 -4.20
N GLU A 35 -9.26 4.49 -3.80
CA GLU A 35 -10.72 4.66 -3.88
C GLU A 35 -11.24 4.75 -5.33
N ALA A 36 -10.44 5.22 -6.27
CA ALA A 36 -10.81 5.36 -7.69
C ALA A 36 -10.64 4.06 -8.50
N ASN A 37 -9.80 3.13 -8.04
CA ASN A 37 -9.52 1.86 -8.72
C ASN A 37 -9.97 0.68 -7.85
N GLN A 38 -11.23 0.68 -7.40
CA GLN A 38 -11.76 -0.33 -6.48
C GLN A 38 -11.84 -1.73 -7.11
N ASP A 39 -11.96 -1.80 -8.42
CA ASP A 39 -11.94 -3.02 -9.21
C ASP A 39 -10.67 -3.85 -8.97
N ARG A 40 -9.52 -3.18 -8.79
CA ARG A 40 -8.21 -3.83 -8.56
C ARG A 40 -7.70 -3.66 -7.14
N MET A 41 -7.88 -2.48 -6.57
CA MET A 41 -7.31 -2.09 -5.27
C MET A 41 -8.34 -2.05 -4.14
N GLY A 42 -9.60 -2.36 -4.39
CA GLY A 42 -10.65 -2.42 -3.37
C GLY A 42 -10.24 -3.23 -2.13
N PRO A 43 -9.61 -4.42 -2.27
CA PRO A 43 -9.14 -5.19 -1.14
C PRO A 43 -8.09 -4.48 -0.27
N LEU A 44 -7.33 -3.51 -0.80
CA LEU A 44 -6.33 -2.74 -0.04
C LEU A 44 -6.97 -1.72 0.91
N LEU A 45 -8.20 -1.30 0.66
CA LEU A 45 -8.88 -0.26 1.44
C LEU A 45 -9.04 -0.68 2.91
N GLN A 46 -9.33 -1.95 3.18
CA GLN A 46 -9.44 -2.45 4.56
C GLN A 46 -8.12 -2.32 5.34
N PHE A 47 -6.99 -2.62 4.70
CA PHE A 47 -5.66 -2.53 5.31
C PHE A 47 -5.25 -1.07 5.53
N LEU A 48 -5.65 -0.18 4.61
CA LEU A 48 -5.47 1.26 4.77
C LEU A 48 -6.23 1.77 6.00
N LEU A 49 -7.51 1.43 6.13
CA LEU A 49 -8.37 1.86 7.23
C LEU A 49 -7.92 1.29 8.59
N ASN A 50 -7.42 0.06 8.61
CA ASN A 50 -6.92 -0.59 9.82
C ASN A 50 -5.49 -0.15 10.21
N ARG A 51 -4.82 0.68 9.39
CA ARG A 51 -3.40 1.04 9.53
C ARG A 51 -2.47 -0.18 9.52
N GLU A 52 -2.83 -1.18 8.73
CA GLU A 52 -2.09 -2.44 8.52
C GLU A 52 -1.31 -2.41 7.19
N MET A 53 -1.22 -1.24 6.57
CA MET A 53 -0.53 -1.02 5.31
C MET A 53 0.45 0.14 5.44
N MET A 54 1.71 -0.13 5.11
CA MET A 54 2.75 0.86 4.96
C MET A 54 2.81 1.32 3.50
N ILE A 55 2.84 2.63 3.30
CA ILE A 55 2.89 3.27 1.98
C ILE A 55 4.29 3.84 1.77
N ALA A 56 4.86 3.64 0.59
CA ALA A 56 6.03 4.37 0.14
C ALA A 56 5.86 4.89 -1.27
N VAL A 57 6.16 6.17 -1.50
CA VAL A 57 6.17 6.80 -2.83
C VAL A 57 7.62 7.10 -3.20
N ASN A 58 8.07 6.63 -4.36
CA ASN A 58 9.44 6.84 -4.85
C ASN A 58 10.52 6.50 -3.80
N LYS A 59 10.36 5.33 -3.15
CA LYS A 59 11.26 4.80 -2.10
C LYS A 59 11.22 5.56 -0.76
N LYS A 60 10.36 6.57 -0.60
CA LYS A 60 10.16 7.30 0.65
C LYS A 60 8.90 6.84 1.36
N VAL A 61 8.98 6.55 2.67
CA VAL A 61 7.79 6.24 3.48
C VAL A 61 6.88 7.47 3.51
N SER A 62 5.61 7.25 3.20
CA SER A 62 4.62 8.29 2.92
C SER A 62 3.29 7.98 3.58
N GLY A 63 2.43 9.01 3.65
CA GLY A 63 1.05 8.88 4.11
C GLY A 63 0.06 8.68 2.97
N GLU A 64 -1.18 8.36 3.31
CA GLU A 64 -2.30 8.20 2.37
C GLU A 64 -2.73 9.52 1.69
N ASP A 65 -2.38 10.64 2.32
CA ASP A 65 -2.58 12.02 1.86
C ASP A 65 -1.49 12.49 0.89
N THR A 66 -0.42 11.71 0.72
CA THR A 66 0.66 12.03 -0.21
C THR A 66 0.14 12.07 -1.64
N VAL A 67 0.50 13.14 -2.36
CA VAL A 67 0.16 13.31 -3.77
C VAL A 67 1.06 12.43 -4.63
N VAL A 68 0.43 11.69 -5.55
CA VAL A 68 1.05 10.85 -6.57
C VAL A 68 0.62 11.34 -7.95
N LYS A 69 1.53 11.24 -8.91
CA LYS A 69 1.36 11.72 -10.28
C LYS A 69 2.02 10.77 -11.27
N ASP A 70 1.79 11.05 -12.55
CA ASP A 70 2.46 10.38 -13.66
C ASP A 70 3.97 10.20 -13.44
N GLY A 71 4.44 8.95 -13.54
CA GLY A 71 5.83 8.54 -13.35
C GLY A 71 6.19 8.10 -11.92
N ASP A 72 5.30 8.26 -10.94
CA ASP A 72 5.55 7.82 -9.57
C ASP A 72 5.43 6.31 -9.39
N ILE A 73 6.21 5.79 -8.45
CA ILE A 73 6.12 4.40 -8.00
C ILE A 73 5.55 4.39 -6.59
N VAL A 74 4.40 3.73 -6.42
CA VAL A 74 3.71 3.55 -5.14
C VAL A 74 3.89 2.11 -4.68
N LYS A 75 4.42 1.94 -3.48
CA LYS A 75 4.60 0.65 -2.84
C LYS A 75 3.63 0.49 -1.68
N PHE A 76 2.88 -0.59 -1.68
CA PHE A 76 2.08 -1.04 -0.55
C PHE A 76 2.74 -2.25 0.10
N SER A 77 2.89 -2.24 1.41
CA SER A 77 3.48 -3.34 2.17
C SER A 77 2.65 -3.64 3.40
N HIS A 78 2.31 -4.91 3.63
CA HIS A 78 1.60 -5.29 4.86
C HIS A 78 2.44 -4.94 6.09
N GLN A 79 1.83 -4.30 7.07
CA GLN A 79 2.41 -4.04 8.38
C GLN A 79 1.55 -4.75 9.42
N SER A 80 2.06 -5.87 9.96
CA SER A 80 1.41 -6.55 11.07
C SER A 80 1.43 -5.66 12.32
N ARG A 81 0.34 -5.70 13.10
CA ARG A 81 0.23 -5.02 14.40
C ARG A 81 1.09 -5.67 15.47
N THR A 82 1.65 -6.85 15.22
CA THR A 82 2.60 -7.49 16.14
C THR A 82 3.91 -6.71 16.12
N SER A 83 4.01 -5.70 16.98
CA SER A 83 5.29 -5.16 17.41
C SER A 83 6.01 -6.28 18.15
N TYR A 84 6.84 -7.05 17.44
CA TYR A 84 7.88 -7.84 18.07
C TYR A 84 8.85 -6.83 18.70
N ASP A 85 8.63 -6.51 19.97
CA ASP A 85 9.52 -5.64 20.74
C ASP A 85 10.80 -6.38 21.19
N GLY A 86 10.95 -7.65 20.78
CA GLY A 86 12.08 -8.53 21.09
C GLY A 86 12.24 -8.85 22.57
N THR A 87 11.40 -8.27 23.43
CA THR A 87 11.51 -8.32 24.89
C THR A 87 10.48 -9.28 25.48
N ARG A 88 9.35 -9.49 24.81
CA ARG A 88 8.24 -10.34 25.27
C ARG A 88 8.15 -11.72 24.62
N ASP A 89 8.96 -12.00 23.61
CA ASP A 89 8.86 -13.23 22.80
C ASP A 89 9.99 -14.25 23.08
N ILE A 90 10.73 -14.08 24.19
CA ILE A 90 11.66 -15.10 24.68
C ILE A 90 10.84 -16.25 25.29
N PRO A 91 10.92 -17.48 24.75
CA PRO A 91 10.29 -18.64 25.39
C PRO A 91 10.89 -18.84 26.79
N ILE A 92 10.02 -19.01 27.79
CA ILE A 92 10.40 -19.54 29.12
C ILE A 92 10.67 -21.04 29.04
#